data_AF-A0A537MDD5-F1
#
_entry.id   AF-A0A537MDD5-F1
#
_cell.length_a   1.000
_cell.length_b   1.000
_cell.length_c   1.000
_cell.angle_alpha   90.00
_cell.angle_beta   90.00
_cell.angle_gamma   90.00
#
_symmetry.space_group_name_H-M   'P 1'
#
loop_
_entity.id
_entity.type
_entity.pdbx_description
1 polymer ?
#
loop_
_entity_poly.entity_id
_entity_poly.type
_entity_poly.pdbx_seq_one_letter_code
_entity_poly.pdbx_strand_id
1 'polypeptide(L)'
;AVPIVSDRWQGLDELFVPGREIVLADTSDDVVDLLSTWTPDQAAALGRAARARVMAGHKAADRAAELETALQEAAPAVQIPALEAATC
;
A
#
# COMPACT_ATOMS: atom_id res chain seq x y z
N ALA A 1 -10.41 1.66 12.93
CA ALA A 1 -9.20 1.78 12.11
C ALA A 1 -8.00 1.63 13.03
N VAL A 2 -6.90 1.03 12.58
CA VAL A 2 -5.76 0.64 13.43
C VAL A 2 -4.54 1.47 13.02
N PRO A 3 -3.75 2.00 13.97
CA PRO A 3 -2.49 2.69 13.66
C PRO A 3 -1.49 1.75 13.00
N ILE A 4 -0.63 2.30 12.14
CA ILE A 4 0.46 1.57 11.48
C ILE A 4 1.78 2.05 12.06
N VAL A 5 2.61 1.11 12.49
CA VAL A 5 4.00 1.33 12.90
C VAL A 5 4.86 0.50 11.96
N SER A 6 5.92 1.09 11.41
CA SER A 6 6.85 0.44 10.49
C SER A 6 8.27 0.91 10.78
N ASP A 7 9.25 0.10 10.40
CA ASP A 7 10.61 0.56 10.18
C ASP A 7 10.71 1.45 8.94
N ARG A 8 11.86 2.12 8.79
CA ARG A 8 12.11 3.08 7.72
C ARG A 8 12.72 2.40 6.50
N TRP A 9 12.09 2.60 5.35
CA TRP A 9 12.62 2.15 4.06
C TRP A 9 12.26 3.15 2.95
N GLN A 10 13.02 3.11 1.87
CA GLN A 10 12.90 4.04 0.74
C GLN A 10 11.52 3.90 0.06
N GLY A 11 10.87 5.04 -0.19
CA GLY A 11 9.57 5.10 -0.88
C GLY A 11 8.36 5.01 0.05
N LEU A 12 8.55 4.77 1.35
CA LEU A 12 7.43 4.71 2.30
C LEU A 12 6.80 6.09 2.55
N ASP A 13 7.59 7.15 2.47
CA ASP A 13 7.17 8.55 2.58
C ASP A 13 6.41 9.05 1.33
N GLU A 14 6.49 8.34 0.21
CA GLU A 14 5.64 8.57 -0.97
C GLU A 14 4.21 8.04 -0.74
N LEU A 15 4.07 6.99 0.09
CA LEU A 15 2.79 6.37 0.42
C LEU A 15 2.11 7.06 1.61
N PHE A 16 2.84 7.45 2.64
CA PHE A 16 2.30 8.00 3.87
C PHE A 16 3.03 9.27 4.30
N VAL A 17 2.33 10.15 5.01
CA VAL A 17 2.95 11.29 5.72
C VAL A 17 3.38 10.82 7.11
N PRO A 18 4.70 10.70 7.41
CA PRO A 18 5.18 10.25 8.72
C PRO A 18 4.72 11.17 9.85
N GLY A 19 4.39 10.58 11.00
CA GLY A 19 3.86 11.28 12.17
C GLY A 19 2.38 11.66 12.06
N ARG A 20 1.77 11.59 10.87
CA ARG A 20 0.33 11.84 10.66
C ARG A 20 -0.45 10.60 10.28
N GLU A 21 0.12 9.77 9.41
CA GLU A 21 -0.56 8.60 8.83
C GLU A 21 0.14 7.28 9.16
N ILE A 22 1.40 7.36 9.58
CA ILE A 22 2.22 6.23 10.00
C ILE A 22 3.22 6.71 11.05
N VAL A 23 3.62 5.82 11.95
CA VAL A 23 4.80 6.05 12.81
C VAL A 23 5.96 5.23 12.27
N LEU A 24 7.09 5.90 12.11
CA LEU A 24 8.35 5.26 11.74
C LEU A 24 9.17 5.06 13.00
N ALA A 25 9.42 3.79 13.33
CA ALA A 25 10.23 3.38 14.47
C ALA A 25 11.60 2.90 13.96
N ASP A 26 12.68 3.45 14.49
CA ASP A 26 14.04 3.07 14.07
C ASP A 26 14.58 1.92 14.97
N THR A 27 13.97 1.71 16.15
CA THR A 27 14.32 0.66 17.12
C THR A 27 13.08 -0.03 17.70
N SER A 28 13.29 -1.16 18.38
CA SER A 28 12.21 -1.81 19.16
C SER A 28 11.73 -0.96 20.33
N ASP A 29 12.63 -0.16 20.92
CA ASP A 29 12.31 0.68 22.07
C ASP A 29 11.33 1.79 21.66
N ASP A 30 11.48 2.34 20.46
CA ASP A 30 10.50 3.31 19.90
C ASP A 30 9.09 2.71 19.82
N VAL A 31 8.99 1.42 19.46
CA VAL A 31 7.69 0.71 19.40
C VAL A 31 7.13 0.49 20.80
N VAL A 32 7.96 0.07 21.76
CA VAL A 32 7.53 -0.15 23.15
C VAL A 32 7.07 1.15 23.79
N ASP A 33 7.81 2.24 23.59
CA ASP A 33 7.47 3.57 24.10
C ASP A 33 6.15 4.04 23.51
N LEU A 34 5.94 3.87 22.21
CA LEU A 34 4.67 4.21 21.56
C LEU A 34 3.50 3.43 22.17
N LEU A 35 3.64 2.10 22.32
CA LEU A 35 2.58 1.26 22.87
C LEU A 35 2.27 1.57 24.35
N SER A 36 3.26 2.08 25.09
CA SER A 36 3.14 2.36 26.52
C SER A 36 2.66 3.77 26.84
N THR A 37 2.91 4.73 25.95
CA THR A 37 2.68 6.17 26.22
C THR A 37 1.50 6.75 25.47
N TRP A 38 1.10 6.16 24.33
CA TRP A 38 0.02 6.71 23.53
C TRP A 38 -1.35 6.45 24.14
N THR A 39 -2.21 7.46 24.08
CA THR A 39 -3.61 7.31 24.43
C THR A 39 -4.39 6.60 23.32
N PRO A 40 -5.53 5.95 23.65
CA PRO A 40 -6.42 5.37 22.65
C PRO A 40 -6.86 6.38 21.57
N ASP A 41 -7.03 7.65 21.94
CA ASP A 41 -7.44 8.70 21.01
C ASP A 41 -6.35 9.06 20.01
N GLN A 42 -5.09 9.13 20.45
CA GLN A 42 -3.93 9.32 19.55
C GLN A 42 -3.81 8.16 18.56
N ALA A 43 -3.88 6.93 19.06
CA ALA A 43 -3.84 5.72 18.24
C ALA A 43 -5.00 5.68 17.22
N ALA A 44 -6.21 6.05 17.66
CA ALA A 44 -7.38 6.07 16.80
C ALA A 44 -7.31 7.19 15.74
N ALA A 45 -6.76 8.36 16.08
CA ALA A 45 -6.53 9.45 15.15
C ALA A 45 -5.56 9.05 14.02
N LEU A 46 -4.42 8.47 14.38
CA LEU A 46 -3.45 7.97 13.40
C LEU A 46 -4.07 6.89 12.52
N GLY A 47 -4.75 5.90 13.11
CA GLY A 47 -5.39 4.83 12.35
C GLY A 47 -6.45 5.31 11.37
N ARG A 48 -7.23 6.35 11.72
CA ARG A 48 -8.18 6.98 10.80
C ARG A 48 -7.47 7.68 9.64
N ALA A 49 -6.39 8.41 9.91
CA ALA A 49 -5.59 9.09 8.88
C ALA A 49 -4.93 8.08 7.92
N ALA A 50 -4.32 7.02 8.46
CA ALA A 50 -3.76 5.91 7.70
C ALA A 50 -4.79 5.29 6.75
N ARG A 51 -5.98 4.96 7.28
CA ARG A 51 -7.08 4.39 6.49
C ARG A 51 -7.54 5.34 5.39
N ALA A 52 -7.70 6.63 5.71
CA ALA A 52 -8.12 7.61 4.72
C ALA A 52 -7.12 7.71 3.56
N ARG A 53 -5.81 7.73 3.86
CA ARG A 53 -4.74 7.76 2.86
C ARG A 53 -4.79 6.54 1.93
N VAL A 54 -4.89 5.33 2.50
CA VAL A 54 -4.96 4.08 1.72
C VAL A 54 -6.19 4.06 0.81
N MET A 55 -7.36 4.45 1.34
CA MET A 55 -8.61 4.43 0.56
C MET A 55 -8.62 5.47 -0.57
N ALA A 56 -7.89 6.57 -0.41
CA ALA A 56 -7.80 7.63 -1.42
C ALA A 56 -6.97 7.23 -2.64
N GLY A 57 -5.91 6.43 -2.49
CA GLY A 57 -4.94 6.21 -3.58
C GLY A 57 -4.39 4.81 -3.75
N HIS A 58 -4.75 3.85 -2.89
CA HIS A 58 -4.14 2.51 -2.88
C HIS A 58 -5.18 1.40 -2.71
N LYS A 59 -6.32 1.51 -3.41
CA LYS A 59 -7.27 0.40 -3.47
C LYS A 59 -6.70 -0.72 -4.35
N ALA A 60 -7.00 -1.96 -4.00
CA ALA A 60 -6.57 -3.12 -4.78
C ALA A 60 -7.02 -3.03 -6.25
N ALA A 61 -8.22 -2.50 -6.50
CA ALA A 61 -8.75 -2.28 -7.84
C ALA A 61 -7.89 -1.27 -8.65
N ASP A 62 -7.48 -0.16 -8.03
CA ASP A 62 -6.66 0.86 -8.68
C ASP A 62 -5.29 0.26 -9.07
N ARG A 63 -4.67 -0.50 -8.14
CA ARG A 63 -3.40 -1.18 -8.38
C ARG A 63 -3.49 -2.29 -9.44
N ALA A 64 -4.61 -3.02 -9.48
CA ALA A 64 -4.86 -4.03 -10.51
C ALA A 64 -4.95 -3.38 -11.89
N ALA A 65 -5.71 -2.29 -12.03
CA ALA A 65 -5.83 -1.56 -13.29
C ALA A 65 -4.49 -0.97 -13.76
N GLU A 66 -3.68 -0.45 -12.85
CA GLU A 66 -2.33 0.03 -13.17
C GLU A 66 -1.41 -1.10 -13.65
N LEU A 67 -1.46 -2.26 -12.99
CA LEU A 67 -0.71 -3.44 -13.41
C LEU A 67 -1.14 -3.90 -14.81
N GLU A 68 -2.45 -4.01 -15.06
CA GLU A 68 -3.00 -4.40 -16.36
C GLU A 68 -2.52 -3.45 -17.47
N THR A 69 -2.56 -2.14 -17.20
CA THR A 69 -2.07 -1.11 -18.13
C THR A 69 -0.58 -1.27 -18.40
N ALA A 70 0.24 -1.39 -17.35
CA ALA A 70 1.68 -1.57 -17.49
C ALA A 70 2.04 -2.85 -18.26
N LEU A 71 1.29 -3.95 -18.06
CA LEU A 71 1.47 -5.19 -18.81
C LEU A 71 1.10 -5.02 -20.28
N GLN A 72 0.04 -4.28 -20.61
CA GLN A 72 -0.35 -4.00 -21.99
C GLN A 72 0.68 -3.11 -22.70
N GLU A 73 1.25 -2.12 -22.00
CA GLU A 73 2.30 -1.25 -22.53
C GLU A 73 3.63 -1.98 -22.74
N ALA A 74 3.99 -2.90 -21.83
CA ALA A 74 5.22 -3.67 -21.88
C ALA A 74 5.14 -4.90 -22.79
N ALA A 75 3.93 -5.40 -23.06
CA ALA A 75 3.76 -6.57 -23.89
C ALA A 75 4.18 -6.25 -25.34
N PRO A 76 5.13 -7.02 -25.93
CA PRO A 76 5.27 -7.01 -27.38
C PRO A 76 3.95 -7.47 -28.00
N ALA A 77 3.64 -7.07 -29.22
CA ALA A 77 2.47 -7.56 -29.94
C ALA A 77 2.55 -9.09 -30.10
N VAL A 78 1.95 -9.83 -29.17
CA VAL A 78 1.83 -11.28 -29.26
C VAL A 78 0.69 -11.55 -30.22
N GLN A 79 1.06 -11.84 -31.47
CA GLN A 79 0.15 -12.47 -32.42
C GLN A 79 -0.14 -13.88 -31.92
N ILE A 80 -1.29 -14.08 -31.29
CA ILE A 80 -1.81 -15.43 -31.06
C ILE A 80 -2.36 -15.88 -32.42
N PRO A 81 -1.76 -16.89 -33.09
CA PRO A 81 -2.35 -17.41 -34.30
C PRO A 81 -3.72 -17.98 -33.98
N ALA A 82 -4.69 -17.74 -34.85
CA ALA A 82 -6.01 -18.34 -34.71
C ALA A 82 -5.84 -19.85 -34.56
N LEU A 83 -6.38 -20.41 -33.47
CA LEU A 83 -6.55 -21.85 -33.35
C LEU A 83 -7.51 -22.26 -34.46
N GLU A 84 -6.97 -22.77 -35.58
CA GLU A 84 -7.77 -23.47 -36.56
C GLU A 84 -8.49 -24.59 -35.83
N ALA A 85 -9.83 -24.50 -35.82
CA ALA A 85 -10.68 -25.53 -35.25
C ALA A 85 -10.30 -26.85 -35.92
N ALA A 86 -9.62 -27.72 -35.17
CA ALA A 86 -9.39 -29.09 -35.55
C ALA A 86 -10.76 -29.71 -35.85
N THR A 87 -11.06 -29.81 -37.13
CA THR A 87 -12.29 -30.44 -37.62
C THR A 87 -12.11 -31.92 -37.37
N CYS A 88 -12.93 -32.46 -36.47
CA CYS A 88 -13.08 -33.89 -36.23
C CYS A 88 -13.96 -34.49 -37.33
#